data_AF-A0A2V5M2F1-F1
#
_entry.id   AF-A0A2V5M2F1-F1
#
_cell.length_a   1.000
_cell.length_b   1.000
_cell.length_c   1.000
_cell.angle_alpha   90.00
_cell.angle_beta   90.00
_cell.angle_gamma   90.00
#
_symmetry.space_group_name_H-M   'P 1'
#
loop_
_entity.id
_entity.type
_entity.pdbx_description
1 polymer ?
#
loop_
_entity_poly.entity_id
_entity_poly.type
_entity_poly.pdbx_seq_one_letter_code
_entity_poly.pdbx_strand_id
1 'polypeptide(L)'
;TRCIEACPTGAITAPHQVDARRCISYLTIELKGAIPPELRPMIGGRIYGCDDCLDACPWNRFAKISRETTFAMWPQIAAMKLRDYLGLNDEKFRRLFRNSPIKRAKRRGLLRNVCVALGNIGTAEDLPALEAAAADTEPLIAEHAQWAIGQIRERIGCVNC
;
A
#
# COMPACT_ATOMS: atom_id res chain seq x y z
N THR A 1 17.13 -5.39 19.13
CA THR A 1 15.82 -4.73 19.09
C THR A 1 15.56 -3.92 17.82
N ARG A 2 16.54 -3.75 16.90
CA ARG A 2 16.38 -2.92 15.68
C ARG A 2 15.08 -3.11 14.88
N CYS A 3 14.65 -4.35 14.64
CA CYS A 3 13.40 -4.61 13.93
C CYS A 3 12.14 -4.20 14.72
N ILE A 4 12.18 -4.30 16.06
CA ILE A 4 11.11 -3.84 16.96
C ILE A 4 11.01 -2.31 16.88
N GLU A 5 12.14 -1.62 17.01
CA GLU A 5 12.23 -0.15 16.95
C GLU A 5 11.85 0.40 15.57
N ALA A 6 12.20 -0.31 14.50
CA ALA A 6 11.91 0.11 13.12
C ALA A 6 10.48 -0.19 12.67
N CYS A 7 9.72 -1.03 13.38
CA CYS A 7 8.38 -1.42 12.96
C CYS A 7 7.41 -0.22 13.04
N PRO A 8 6.87 0.29 11.90
CA PRO A 8 6.15 1.56 11.91
C PRO A 8 4.94 1.56 12.82
N THR A 9 4.21 0.44 12.86
CA THR A 9 2.98 0.28 13.63
C THR A 9 3.20 -0.35 15.00
N GLY A 10 4.44 -0.65 15.39
CA GLY A 10 4.73 -1.41 16.61
C GLY A 10 4.11 -2.82 16.59
N ALA A 11 4.00 -3.44 15.41
CA ALA A 11 3.43 -4.78 15.27
C ALA A 11 4.32 -5.87 15.89
N ILE A 12 5.63 -5.64 16.02
CA ILE A 12 6.53 -6.56 16.72
C ILE A 12 6.53 -6.18 18.20
N THR A 13 5.76 -6.90 19.01
CA THR A 13 5.49 -6.55 20.42
C THR A 13 6.57 -7.01 21.38
N ALA A 14 7.30 -8.07 21.01
CA ALA A 14 8.39 -8.67 21.77
C ALA A 14 9.27 -9.51 20.81
N PRO A 15 10.45 -9.99 21.24
CA PRO A 15 11.23 -10.92 20.44
C PRO A 15 10.39 -12.11 19.97
N HIS A 16 10.39 -12.36 18.66
CA HIS A 16 9.64 -13.44 18.00
C HIS A 16 8.11 -13.37 18.12
N GLN A 17 7.55 -12.21 18.51
CA GLN A 17 6.09 -12.02 18.62
C GLN A 17 5.64 -10.88 17.69
N VAL A 18 4.59 -11.16 16.91
CA VAL A 18 4.02 -10.21 15.95
C VAL A 18 2.50 -10.18 16.10
N ASP A 19 1.93 -9.01 16.34
CA ASP A 19 0.50 -8.76 16.18
C ASP A 19 0.20 -8.49 14.70
N ALA A 20 -0.32 -9.52 14.01
CA ALA A 20 -0.66 -9.44 12.60
C ALA A 20 -1.67 -8.33 12.29
N ARG A 21 -2.57 -7.98 13.23
CA ARG A 21 -3.59 -6.94 13.02
C ARG A 21 -2.99 -5.55 12.84
N ARG A 22 -1.74 -5.36 13.26
CA ARG A 22 -0.98 -4.11 13.11
C ARG A 22 0.09 -4.22 12.01
N CYS A 23 0.47 -5.42 11.60
CA CYS A 23 1.54 -5.63 10.63
C CYS A 23 1.14 -5.12 9.23
N ILE A 24 1.87 -4.16 8.68
CA ILE A 24 1.58 -3.57 7.35
C ILE A 24 1.55 -4.64 6.25
N SER A 25 2.42 -5.64 6.33
CA SER A 25 2.41 -6.77 5.37
C SER A 25 1.09 -7.54 5.42
N TYR A 26 0.58 -7.86 6.63
CA TYR A 26 -0.75 -8.47 6.77
C TYR A 26 -1.87 -7.54 6.29
N LEU A 27 -1.84 -6.26 6.69
CA LEU A 27 -2.84 -5.27 6.33
C LEU A 27 -2.96 -5.12 4.80
N THR A 28 -1.84 -5.13 4.08
CA THR A 28 -1.81 -4.90 2.63
C THR A 28 -2.05 -6.16 1.81
N ILE A 29 -1.73 -7.36 2.33
CA ILE A 29 -1.82 -8.63 1.57
C ILE A 29 -3.06 -9.45 1.98
N GLU A 30 -3.30 -9.61 3.29
CA GLU A 30 -4.23 -10.61 3.81
C GLU A 30 -5.55 -10.03 4.31
N LEU A 31 -5.54 -8.85 4.93
CA LEU A 31 -6.76 -8.21 5.41
C LEU A 31 -7.73 -7.97 4.23
N LYS A 32 -8.94 -8.52 4.32
CA LYS A 32 -9.97 -8.39 3.28
C LYS A 32 -10.91 -7.19 3.46
N GLY A 33 -10.92 -6.59 4.65
CA GLY A 33 -11.77 -5.45 5.00
C GLY A 33 -11.03 -4.10 5.02
N ALA A 34 -11.63 -3.13 5.69
CA ALA A 34 -11.09 -1.78 5.84
C ALA A 34 -9.85 -1.77 6.73
N ILE A 35 -8.86 -0.96 6.36
CA ILE A 35 -7.70 -0.70 7.22
C ILE A 35 -8.17 0.27 8.32
N PRO A 36 -7.92 -0.02 9.61
CA PRO A 36 -8.29 0.88 10.71
C PRO A 36 -7.75 2.30 10.47
N PRO A 37 -8.58 3.36 10.61
CA PRO A 37 -8.19 4.73 10.30
C PRO A 37 -6.87 5.17 10.94
N GLU A 38 -6.62 4.78 12.19
CA GLU A 38 -5.42 5.08 12.96
C GLU A 38 -4.13 4.43 12.40
N LEU A 39 -4.26 3.35 11.62
CA LEU A 39 -3.13 2.67 10.99
C LEU A 39 -2.85 3.18 9.56
N ARG A 40 -3.80 3.87 8.92
CA ARG A 40 -3.65 4.35 7.53
C ARG A 40 -2.45 5.28 7.34
N PRO A 41 -2.20 6.28 8.21
CA PRO A 41 -1.01 7.14 8.08
C PRO A 41 0.32 6.38 8.16
N MET A 42 0.36 5.33 8.98
CA MET A 42 1.58 4.57 9.26
C MET A 42 2.03 3.68 8.09
N ILE A 43 1.13 3.42 7.12
CA ILE A 43 1.44 2.60 5.95
C ILE A 43 2.41 3.33 4.99
N GLY A 44 2.41 4.66 4.98
CA GLY A 44 3.20 5.46 4.04
C GLY A 44 2.79 5.20 2.59
N GLY A 45 3.77 5.15 1.68
CA GLY A 45 3.55 4.89 0.25
C GLY A 45 3.42 3.41 -0.15
N ARG A 46 3.30 2.48 0.81
CA ARG A 46 3.33 1.03 0.54
C ARG A 46 1.98 0.54 0.04
N ILE A 47 1.98 -0.16 -1.10
CA ILE A 47 0.76 -0.75 -1.67
C ILE A 47 0.68 -2.27 -1.58
N TYR A 48 1.80 -2.94 -1.24
CA TYR A 48 1.88 -4.39 -1.07
C TYR A 48 3.11 -4.77 -0.25
N GLY A 49 2.93 -5.36 0.94
CA GLY A 49 4.03 -5.76 1.82
C GLY A 49 4.67 -4.61 2.60
N CYS A 50 5.65 -4.95 3.43
CA CYS A 50 6.49 -4.02 4.19
C CYS A 50 7.79 -4.75 4.57
N ASP A 51 8.92 -4.13 4.27
CA ASP A 51 10.25 -4.70 4.49
C ASP A 51 11.04 -3.98 5.59
N ASP A 52 10.46 -2.99 6.26
CA ASP A 52 11.14 -2.13 7.25
C ASP A 52 11.86 -2.93 8.36
N CYS A 53 11.26 -4.04 8.82
CA CYS A 53 11.87 -4.90 9.83
C CYS A 53 13.06 -5.72 9.28
N LEU A 54 13.06 -6.01 7.97
CA LEU A 54 14.17 -6.64 7.26
C LEU A 54 15.26 -5.62 6.94
N ASP A 55 14.91 -4.40 6.54
CA ASP A 55 15.86 -3.33 6.21
C ASP A 55 16.69 -2.91 7.44
N ALA A 56 16.06 -2.88 8.62
CA ALA A 56 16.75 -2.60 9.88
C ALA A 56 17.59 -3.79 10.41
N CYS A 57 17.45 -4.98 9.83
CA CYS A 57 18.09 -6.19 10.32
C CYS A 57 19.61 -6.18 10.04
N PRO A 58 20.48 -6.32 11.06
CA PRO A 58 21.93 -6.28 10.87
C PRO A 58 22.46 -7.46 10.04
N TRP A 59 21.69 -8.56 9.95
CA TRP A 59 22.03 -9.73 9.13
C TRP A 59 21.63 -9.54 7.67
N ASN A 60 20.60 -8.76 7.40
CA ASN A 60 20.10 -8.54 6.04
C ASN A 60 20.98 -7.58 5.22
N ARG A 61 21.90 -6.85 5.87
CA ARG A 61 22.86 -5.96 5.19
C ARG A 61 23.75 -6.66 4.16
N PHE A 62 23.86 -7.99 4.24
CA PHE A 62 24.65 -8.81 3.32
C PHE A 62 23.82 -9.39 2.16
N ALA A 63 22.50 -9.16 2.16
CA ALA A 63 21.62 -9.61 1.09
C ALA A 63 22.00 -8.93 -0.23
N LYS A 64 21.86 -9.67 -1.34
CA LYS A 64 22.14 -9.18 -2.68
C LYS A 64 20.86 -9.23 -3.50
N ILE A 65 20.67 -8.23 -4.35
CA ILE A 65 19.60 -8.25 -5.35
C ILE A 65 19.77 -9.51 -6.20
N SER A 66 18.69 -10.26 -6.37
CA SER A 66 18.71 -11.48 -7.17
C SER A 66 19.03 -11.16 -8.63
N ARG A 67 19.78 -12.06 -9.27
CA ARG A 67 20.07 -12.00 -10.71
C ARG A 67 19.08 -12.84 -11.53
N GLU A 68 18.17 -13.54 -10.86
CA GLU A 68 17.13 -14.32 -11.52
C GLU A 68 16.13 -13.39 -12.21
N THR A 69 16.07 -13.48 -13.53
CA THR A 69 15.20 -12.63 -14.36
C THR A 69 13.71 -12.85 -14.06
N THR A 70 13.34 -14.01 -13.53
CA THR A 70 11.97 -14.33 -13.09
C THR A 70 11.49 -13.48 -11.91
N PHE A 71 12.39 -12.87 -11.14
CA PHE A 71 12.06 -11.94 -10.06
C PHE A 71 12.11 -10.46 -10.47
N ALA A 72 12.51 -10.17 -11.71
CA ALA A 72 12.54 -8.79 -12.20
C ALA A 72 11.12 -8.23 -12.31
N MET A 73 10.97 -6.96 -11.92
CA MET A 73 9.70 -6.25 -12.09
C MET A 73 9.38 -6.10 -13.58
N TRP A 74 8.13 -6.38 -13.95
CA TRP A 74 7.71 -6.26 -15.34
C TRP A 74 7.68 -4.80 -15.79
N PRO A 75 8.21 -4.45 -16.98
CA PRO A 75 8.32 -3.06 -17.43
C PRO A 75 7.01 -2.28 -17.38
N GLN A 76 5.88 -2.93 -17.69
CA GLN A 76 4.56 -2.30 -17.62
C GLN A 76 4.14 -1.90 -16.21
N ILE A 77 4.59 -2.61 -15.18
CA ILE A 77 4.32 -2.26 -13.77
C ILE A 77 5.26 -1.14 -13.33
N ALA A 78 6.54 -1.21 -13.75
CA ALA A 78 7.55 -0.20 -13.43
C ALA A 78 7.23 1.19 -14.00
N ALA A 79 6.50 1.25 -15.12
CA ALA A 79 6.12 2.51 -15.77
C ALA A 79 4.85 3.17 -15.17
N MET A 80 4.08 2.48 -14.33
CA MET A 80 2.82 2.99 -13.79
C MET A 80 3.05 3.91 -12.57
N LYS A 81 2.37 5.06 -12.57
CA LYS A 81 2.22 5.90 -11.38
C LYS A 81 1.20 5.27 -10.43
N LEU A 82 1.25 5.62 -9.13
CA LEU A 82 0.31 5.10 -8.14
C LEU A 82 -1.17 5.34 -8.53
N ARG A 83 -1.49 6.52 -9.07
CA ARG A 83 -2.86 6.83 -9.53
C ARG A 83 -3.34 5.95 -10.68
N ASP A 84 -2.44 5.44 -11.52
CA ASP A 84 -2.81 4.64 -12.71
C ASP A 84 -3.43 3.31 -12.29
N TYR A 85 -3.05 2.78 -11.13
CA TYR A 85 -3.64 1.56 -10.57
C TYR A 85 -5.12 1.72 -10.23
N LEU A 86 -5.60 2.93 -9.95
CA LEU A 86 -7.02 3.17 -9.65
C LEU A 86 -7.93 2.91 -10.87
N GLY A 87 -7.38 2.92 -12.09
CA GLY A 87 -8.11 2.60 -13.32
C GLY A 87 -8.22 1.10 -13.64
N LEU A 88 -7.72 0.21 -12.77
CA LEU A 88 -7.78 -1.23 -12.98
C LEU A 88 -9.17 -1.79 -12.63
N ASN A 89 -9.87 -2.29 -13.64
CA ASN A 89 -11.02 -3.19 -13.44
C ASN A 89 -10.53 -4.64 -13.17
N ASP A 90 -11.45 -5.57 -12.89
CA ASP A 90 -11.10 -6.96 -12.56
C ASP A 90 -10.34 -7.67 -13.68
N GLU A 91 -10.73 -7.44 -14.94
CA GLU A 91 -10.09 -8.06 -16.09
C GLU A 91 -8.64 -7.56 -16.25
N LYS A 92 -8.44 -6.24 -16.24
CA LYS A 92 -7.12 -5.61 -16.32
C LYS A 92 -6.24 -6.04 -15.16
N PHE A 93 -6.76 -6.10 -13.94
CA PHE A 93 -6.03 -6.60 -12.76
C PHE A 93 -5.56 -8.04 -12.95
N ARG A 94 -6.47 -8.96 -13.34
CA ARG A 94 -6.14 -10.38 -13.54
C ARG A 94 -5.10 -10.58 -14.64
N ARG A 95 -5.17 -9.79 -15.71
CA ARG A 95 -4.21 -9.82 -16.81
C ARG A 95 -2.85 -9.28 -16.37
N LEU A 96 -2.82 -8.12 -15.72
CA LEU A 96 -1.60 -7.43 -15.30
C LEU A 96 -0.82 -8.19 -14.23
N PHE A 97 -1.50 -8.85 -13.29
CA PHE A 97 -0.87 -9.56 -12.18
C PHE A 97 -0.96 -11.08 -12.31
N ARG A 98 -1.08 -11.62 -13.53
CA ARG A 98 -1.04 -13.08 -13.76
C ARG A 98 0.23 -13.65 -13.14
N ASN A 99 0.13 -14.77 -12.41
CA ASN A 99 1.27 -15.41 -11.74
C ASN A 99 2.03 -14.52 -10.73
N SER A 100 1.46 -13.39 -10.31
CA SER A 100 2.04 -12.54 -9.27
C SER A 100 1.41 -12.83 -7.89
N PRO A 101 2.20 -12.80 -6.80
CA PRO A 101 1.69 -12.84 -5.44
C PRO A 101 0.62 -11.77 -5.13
N ILE A 102 0.66 -10.63 -5.83
CA ILE A 102 -0.32 -9.52 -5.69
C ILE A 102 -1.77 -9.99 -5.83
N LYS A 103 -2.02 -11.09 -6.55
CA LYS A 103 -3.34 -11.71 -6.64
C LYS A 103 -3.97 -12.05 -5.28
N ARG A 104 -3.17 -12.26 -4.22
CA ARG A 104 -3.67 -12.50 -2.85
C ARG A 104 -4.48 -11.32 -2.28
N ALA A 105 -4.07 -10.09 -2.59
CA ALA A 105 -4.80 -8.88 -2.19
C ALA A 105 -6.10 -8.70 -2.97
N LYS A 106 -6.17 -9.27 -4.18
CA LYS A 106 -7.23 -9.05 -5.19
C LYS A 106 -7.30 -7.57 -5.62
N ARG A 107 -8.10 -7.28 -6.65
CA ARG A 107 -8.32 -5.93 -7.16
C ARG A 107 -8.77 -4.97 -6.05
N ARG A 108 -9.77 -5.38 -5.24
CA ARG A 108 -10.28 -4.56 -4.14
C ARG A 108 -9.23 -4.22 -3.07
N GLY A 109 -8.40 -5.18 -2.68
CA GLY A 109 -7.36 -4.94 -1.66
C GLY A 109 -6.23 -4.08 -2.19
N LEU A 110 -5.79 -4.30 -3.44
CA LEU A 110 -4.77 -3.46 -4.05
C LEU A 110 -5.23 -2.00 -4.17
N LEU A 111 -6.43 -1.75 -4.71
CA LEU A 111 -6.91 -0.37 -4.88
C LEU A 111 -7.20 0.31 -3.55
N ARG A 112 -7.69 -0.42 -2.54
CA ARG A 112 -7.75 0.08 -1.16
C ARG A 112 -6.38 0.56 -0.69
N ASN A 113 -5.32 -0.23 -0.90
CA ASN A 113 -3.96 0.15 -0.49
C ASN A 113 -3.44 1.36 -1.27
N VAL A 114 -3.72 1.42 -2.58
CA VAL A 114 -3.34 2.57 -3.42
C VAL A 114 -4.01 3.84 -2.92
N CYS A 115 -5.30 3.79 -2.55
CA CYS A 115 -5.99 4.93 -1.94
C CYS A 115 -5.28 5.36 -0.66
N VAL A 116 -4.92 4.43 0.23
CA VAL A 116 -4.18 4.76 1.47
C VAL A 116 -2.82 5.39 1.16
N ALA A 117 -2.06 4.82 0.24
CA ALA A 117 -0.77 5.37 -0.16
C ALA A 117 -0.89 6.79 -0.72
N LEU A 118 -1.84 7.03 -1.63
CA LEU A 118 -2.11 8.37 -2.17
C LEU A 118 -2.62 9.33 -1.10
N GLY A 119 -3.43 8.86 -0.15
CA GLY A 119 -3.83 9.66 1.00
C GLY A 119 -2.63 10.12 1.83
N ASN A 120 -1.57 9.30 1.94
CA ASN A 120 -0.36 9.63 2.68
C ASN A 120 0.62 10.54 1.91
N ILE A 121 0.87 10.24 0.62
CA ILE A 121 1.96 10.86 -0.15
C ILE A 121 1.51 11.56 -1.45
N GLY A 122 0.23 11.41 -1.82
CA GLY A 122 -0.33 11.99 -3.03
C GLY A 122 -0.51 13.51 -2.95
N THR A 123 -0.67 14.11 -4.13
CA THR A 123 -0.78 15.55 -4.36
C THR A 123 -2.13 15.91 -5.00
N ALA A 124 -2.35 17.20 -5.27
CA ALA A 124 -3.56 17.69 -5.95
C ALA A 124 -3.83 16.97 -7.28
N GLU A 125 -2.78 16.55 -7.99
CA GLU A 125 -2.93 15.87 -9.28
C GLU A 125 -3.51 14.45 -9.18
N ASP A 126 -3.49 13.84 -7.98
CA ASP A 126 -4.08 12.51 -7.73
C ASP A 126 -5.59 12.57 -7.52
N LEU A 127 -6.14 13.76 -7.23
CA LEU A 127 -7.55 13.94 -6.87
C LEU A 127 -8.53 13.42 -7.93
N PRO A 128 -8.35 13.66 -9.25
CA PRO A 128 -9.31 13.16 -10.25
C PRO A 128 -9.41 11.63 -10.26
N ALA A 129 -8.30 10.92 -10.08
CA ALA A 129 -8.28 9.46 -10.03
C ALA A 129 -8.93 8.94 -8.74
N LEU A 130 -8.72 9.61 -7.62
CA LEU A 130 -9.36 9.29 -6.34
C LEU A 130 -10.86 9.59 -6.36
N GLU A 131 -11.30 10.67 -7.00
CA GLU A 131 -12.71 11.01 -7.14
C GLU A 131 -13.45 9.95 -7.97
N ALA A 132 -12.82 9.45 -9.04
CA ALA A 132 -13.35 8.30 -9.79
C ALA A 132 -13.41 7.02 -8.92
N ALA A 133 -12.37 6.76 -8.10
CA ALA A 133 -12.35 5.62 -7.18
C ALA A 133 -13.37 5.76 -6.04
N ALA A 134 -13.70 6.98 -5.61
CA ALA A 134 -14.74 7.25 -4.62
C ALA A 134 -16.15 6.92 -5.13
N ALA A 135 -16.33 6.83 -6.45
CA ALA A 135 -17.56 6.39 -7.11
C ALA A 135 -17.56 4.90 -7.51
N ASP A 136 -16.54 4.13 -7.10
CA ASP A 136 -16.46 2.70 -7.39
C ASP A 136 -17.62 1.93 -6.74
N THR A 137 -18.17 0.94 -7.46
CA THR A 137 -19.21 0.03 -6.95
C THR A 137 -18.77 -0.80 -5.74
N GLU A 138 -17.46 -0.99 -5.54
CA GLU A 138 -16.91 -1.68 -4.38
C GLU A 138 -16.77 -0.70 -3.18
N PRO A 139 -17.58 -0.86 -2.12
CA PRO A 139 -17.61 0.09 -1.01
C PRO A 139 -16.26 0.26 -0.30
N LEU A 140 -15.46 -0.80 -0.24
CA LEU A 140 -14.14 -0.76 0.38
C LEU A 140 -13.20 0.24 -0.32
N ILE A 141 -13.28 0.30 -1.66
CA ILE A 141 -12.45 1.23 -2.44
C ILE A 141 -12.99 2.65 -2.26
N ALA A 142 -14.31 2.83 -2.39
CA ALA A 142 -14.95 4.13 -2.25
C ALA A 142 -14.63 4.79 -0.90
N GLU A 143 -14.73 4.05 0.21
CA GLU A 143 -14.41 4.53 1.56
C GLU A 143 -12.96 5.03 1.68
N HIS A 144 -11.99 4.26 1.16
CA HIS A 144 -10.58 4.61 1.29
C HIS A 144 -10.19 5.75 0.34
N ALA A 145 -10.83 5.85 -0.83
CA ALA A 145 -10.67 6.96 -1.74
C ALA A 145 -11.17 8.28 -1.13
N GLN A 146 -12.35 8.27 -0.48
CA GLN A 146 -12.87 9.43 0.25
C GLN A 146 -11.92 9.89 1.36
N TRP A 147 -11.40 8.94 2.15
CA TRP A 147 -10.39 9.26 3.16
C TRP A 147 -9.15 9.91 2.54
N ALA A 148 -8.62 9.36 1.44
CA ALA A 148 -7.45 9.88 0.76
C ALA A 148 -7.65 11.29 0.20
N ILE A 149 -8.81 11.57 -0.39
CA ILE A 149 -9.19 12.92 -0.85
C ILE A 149 -9.17 13.90 0.31
N GLY A 150 -9.75 13.52 1.46
CA GLY A 150 -9.75 14.34 2.68
C GLY A 150 -8.32 14.72 3.11
N GLN A 151 -7.42 13.74 3.17
CA GLN A 151 -6.01 13.96 3.55
C GLN A 151 -5.26 14.88 2.58
N ILE A 152 -5.47 14.72 1.28
CA ILE A 152 -4.84 15.58 0.26
C ILE A 152 -5.37 17.01 0.37
N ARG A 153 -6.69 17.19 0.50
CA ARG A 153 -7.32 18.51 0.63
C ARG A 153 -6.88 19.22 1.92
N GLU A 154 -6.77 18.50 3.02
CA GLU A 154 -6.25 19.03 4.28
C GLU A 154 -4.80 19.53 4.13
N ARG A 155 -3.92 18.73 3.52
CA ARG A 155 -2.54 19.16 3.25
C ARG A 155 -2.46 20.39 2.36
N ILE A 156 -3.23 20.45 1.27
CA ILE A 156 -3.22 21.60 0.35
C ILE A 156 -3.80 22.84 1.03
N GLY A 157 -4.87 22.70 1.82
CA GLY A 157 -5.48 23.80 2.57
C GLY A 157 -4.53 24.37 3.63
N CYS A 158 -3.73 23.52 4.27
CA CYS A 158 -2.72 23.93 5.23
C CYS A 158 -1.52 24.68 4.60
N VAL A 159 -1.21 24.45 3.32
CA VAL A 159 -0.13 25.15 2.59
C VAL A 159 -0.50 26.59 2.24
N ASN A 160 -1.79 26.93 2.27
CA ASN A 160 -2.31 28.27 1.97
C ASN A 160 -2.65 29.11 3.23
N CYS A 161 -2.25 28.65 4.43
CA CYS A 161 -2.40 29.37 5.71
C CYS A 161 -1.03 29.85 6.20
#